data_AF-A0A9E1W0L0-F1
#
_entry.id   AF-A0A9E1W0L0-F1
#
_cell.length_a   1.000
_cell.length_b   1.000
_cell.length_c   1.000
_cell.angle_alpha   90.00
_cell.angle_beta   90.00
_cell.angle_gamma   90.00
#
_symmetry.space_group_name_H-M   'P 1'
#
loop_
_entity.id
_entity.type
_entity.pdbx_description
1 polymer ?
#
loop_
_entity_poly.entity_id
_entity_poly.type
_entity_poly.pdbx_seq_one_letter_code
_entity_poly.pdbx_strand_id
1 'polypeptide(L)'
;MSQVLKLSDRIQFLPVIYGSGSFAREVRHQLLSLPCDSLAVALPPEFKQTVEEGINSLPGISLSCQTEERGGMNYVPIDPSQPVIMGLRIAMQEGIPRHFIDWSTENYEKRGIDFPDSFALSKISYEKFISTLLLTLKRPEEKSQHFWRARWMAFQLHQLELEYSQIICLCSILDWPWIKEAYDERSEILPPQKPEGLPSLFGVDKRTLFFALSDFPYVTYLYEKKRQELRPDNNAPVDGVKEILLRARDLFIKKHKIRYHNLTSQTFQFLLQYIRNLTLMESRLLPDLFTLVNAAKQFGGDPFAVAVLEASREYPFEPNDNLHESLSMGIDQALTQEEGSQPVSMKNRLSETQFEWRTLDLKPDPDIRTQKKWQHRWDPYGQCSWPPEDEKIENLNTHVREQTKLLLSHDLARTEKFTSSVKDGIDIRDTLRHWYTGDIYVKEIPPSRGQVEIIVFLFDPEPEPHKYNWCQTWYAEHNEESTLCFYATEYMEQLIGPGIGQSTYGGCMMIYPPRPIPNIWQDPRFHISETLEEKLLEAAFYHSKEKNVTVVSPCAPKIKWRRLARKYGIKIIHIPLKRFSNQTIEKVRRFHVLNGKNIRSYAQRFIQDL
;
A
#
# COMPACT_ATOMS: atom_id res chain seq x y z
N MET A 1 0.23 41.98 6.30
CA MET A 1 1.51 41.84 5.58
C MET A 1 2.64 41.88 6.60
N SER A 2 3.53 40.89 6.60
CA SER A 2 4.72 40.93 7.44
C SER A 2 5.78 41.81 6.78
N GLN A 3 6.25 42.85 7.49
CA GLN A 3 7.38 43.68 7.03
C GLN A 3 8.66 42.87 6.77
N VAL A 4 8.78 41.69 7.38
CA VAL A 4 9.97 40.83 7.32
C VAL A 4 10.28 40.34 5.90
N LEU A 5 9.26 40.22 5.03
CA LEU A 5 9.42 39.69 3.67
C LEU A 5 9.57 40.78 2.61
N LYS A 6 9.50 42.06 2.99
CA LYS A 6 9.72 43.15 2.05
C LYS A 6 11.22 43.32 1.80
N LEU A 7 11.61 43.33 0.54
CA LEU A 7 12.93 43.75 0.12
C LEU A 7 12.99 45.27 -0.06
N SER A 8 11.91 45.83 -0.62
CA SER A 8 11.74 47.27 -0.85
C SER A 8 10.26 47.65 -0.73
N ASP A 9 9.93 48.90 -1.07
CA ASP A 9 8.52 49.33 -1.19
C ASP A 9 7.78 48.63 -2.34
N ARG A 10 8.51 48.11 -3.33
CA ARG A 10 7.96 47.50 -4.55
C ARG A 10 8.15 45.98 -4.63
N ILE A 11 9.15 45.42 -3.94
CA ILE A 11 9.48 44.00 -3.99
C ILE A 11 9.16 43.30 -2.67
N GLN A 12 8.44 42.18 -2.77
CA GLN A 12 8.21 41.25 -1.68
C GLN A 12 8.76 39.86 -2.03
N PHE A 13 9.49 39.25 -1.10
CA PHE A 13 9.89 37.85 -1.23
C PHE A 13 8.77 36.89 -0.88
N LEU A 14 8.80 35.75 -1.56
CA LEU A 14 8.04 34.56 -1.23
C LEU A 14 9.00 33.35 -1.18
N PRO A 15 9.82 33.22 -0.12
CA PRO A 15 10.77 32.11 0.01
C PRO A 15 10.07 30.76 0.18
N VAL A 16 10.57 29.73 -0.50
CA VAL A 16 9.97 28.38 -0.45
C VAL A 16 11.02 27.29 -0.24
N ILE A 17 10.57 26.15 0.26
CA ILE A 17 11.30 24.89 0.10
C ILE A 17 10.76 24.22 -1.17
N TYR A 18 11.64 23.93 -2.12
CA TYR A 18 11.24 23.28 -3.37
C TYR A 18 10.73 21.85 -3.14
N GLY A 19 9.89 21.37 -4.05
CA GLY A 19 9.38 20.00 -4.01
C GLY A 19 8.41 19.71 -2.87
N SER A 20 7.66 20.73 -2.42
CA SER A 20 6.69 20.60 -1.33
C SER A 20 5.30 21.07 -1.74
N GLY A 21 4.33 20.15 -1.76
CA GLY A 21 2.92 20.50 -1.98
C GLY A 21 2.36 21.46 -0.93
N SER A 22 2.87 21.43 0.30
CA SER A 22 2.48 22.36 1.37
C SER A 22 2.87 23.80 1.05
N PHE A 23 4.09 24.00 0.51
CA PHE A 23 4.53 25.32 0.04
C PHE A 23 3.83 25.73 -1.26
N ALA A 24 3.49 24.80 -2.16
CA ALA A 24 2.74 25.13 -3.36
C ALA A 24 1.36 25.71 -3.01
N ARG A 25 0.68 25.11 -2.02
CA ARG A 25 -0.57 25.67 -1.47
C ARG A 25 -0.38 27.09 -0.92
N GLU A 26 0.69 27.32 -0.16
CA GLU A 26 0.97 28.64 0.42
C GLU A 26 1.28 29.67 -0.68
N VAL A 27 2.07 29.31 -1.69
CA VAL A 27 2.35 30.19 -2.85
C VAL A 27 1.05 30.59 -3.54
N ARG A 28 0.17 29.63 -3.81
CA ARG A 28 -1.14 29.91 -4.40
C ARG A 28 -1.95 30.88 -3.54
N HIS A 29 -2.00 30.64 -2.24
CA HIS A 29 -2.75 31.49 -1.31
C HIS A 29 -2.19 32.93 -1.28
N GLN A 30 -0.87 33.09 -1.23
CA GLN A 30 -0.22 34.40 -1.20
C GLN A 30 -0.40 35.15 -2.53
N LEU A 31 -0.19 34.51 -3.68
CA LEU A 31 -0.36 35.15 -4.99
C LEU A 31 -1.80 35.58 -5.29
N LEU A 32 -2.79 34.85 -4.78
CA LEU A 32 -4.20 35.21 -4.96
C LEU A 32 -4.69 36.25 -3.95
N SER A 33 -3.97 36.48 -2.85
CA SER A 33 -4.36 37.42 -1.79
C SER A 33 -3.58 38.73 -1.82
N LEU A 34 -2.38 38.74 -2.39
CA LEU A 34 -1.52 39.91 -2.51
C LEU A 34 -1.66 40.53 -3.90
N PRO A 35 -1.67 41.87 -4.01
CA PRO A 35 -1.62 42.52 -5.30
C PRO A 35 -0.22 42.32 -5.90
N CYS A 36 -0.17 41.85 -7.14
CA CYS A 36 1.05 41.46 -7.84
C CYS A 36 0.95 41.88 -9.30
N ASP A 37 1.84 42.76 -9.75
CA ASP A 37 1.93 43.17 -11.16
C ASP A 37 3.09 42.49 -11.90
N SER A 38 3.93 41.73 -11.19
CA SER A 38 5.06 40.99 -11.75
C SER A 38 5.51 39.85 -10.83
N LEU A 39 5.67 38.65 -11.38
CA LEU A 39 6.25 37.50 -10.69
C LEU A 39 7.68 37.26 -11.19
N ALA A 40 8.65 37.39 -10.30
CA ALA A 40 10.03 36.98 -10.54
C ALA A 40 10.28 35.59 -9.94
N VAL A 41 10.87 34.68 -10.71
CA VAL A 41 11.18 33.30 -10.27
C VAL A 41 12.67 33.00 -10.38
N ALA A 42 13.19 32.24 -9.42
CA ALA A 42 14.58 31.77 -9.38
C ALA A 42 14.83 30.59 -10.35
N LEU A 43 14.51 30.80 -11.63
CA LEU A 43 14.87 29.93 -12.75
C LEU A 43 15.59 30.74 -13.85
N PRO A 44 16.54 30.14 -14.59
CA PRO A 44 17.23 30.85 -15.66
C PRO A 44 16.31 31.18 -16.85
N PRO A 45 16.53 32.30 -17.58
CA PRO A 45 15.67 32.75 -18.68
C PRO A 45 15.42 31.71 -19.77
N GLU A 46 16.41 30.86 -20.07
CA GLU A 46 16.33 29.83 -21.11
C GLU A 46 15.24 28.78 -20.84
N PHE A 47 14.85 28.56 -19.59
CA PHE A 47 13.79 27.61 -19.21
C PHE A 47 12.37 28.13 -19.46
N LYS A 48 12.21 29.45 -19.70
CA LYS A 48 10.89 30.10 -19.73
C LYS A 48 9.91 29.40 -20.68
N GLN A 49 10.31 29.20 -21.93
CA GLN A 49 9.44 28.66 -22.96
C GLN A 49 8.95 27.25 -22.61
N THR A 50 9.87 26.32 -22.35
CA THR A 50 9.53 24.91 -22.10
C THR A 50 8.84 24.70 -20.76
N VAL A 51 9.13 25.50 -19.73
CA VAL A 51 8.40 25.47 -18.46
C VAL A 51 6.95 25.93 -18.66
N GLU A 52 6.71 27.03 -19.37
CA GLU A 52 5.36 27.51 -19.66
C GLU A 52 4.57 26.51 -20.54
N GLU A 53 5.20 25.91 -21.55
CA GLU A 53 4.62 24.83 -22.37
C GLU A 53 4.28 23.58 -21.52
N GLY A 54 5.16 23.21 -20.60
CA GLY A 54 4.93 22.12 -19.65
C GLY A 54 3.77 22.42 -18.70
N ILE A 55 3.65 23.65 -18.20
CA ILE A 55 2.54 24.06 -17.31
C ILE A 55 1.20 23.93 -18.02
N ASN A 56 1.13 24.30 -19.31
CA ASN A 56 -0.08 24.12 -20.14
C ASN A 56 -0.45 22.65 -20.34
N SER A 57 0.50 21.74 -20.14
CA SER A 57 0.34 20.29 -20.27
C SER A 57 -0.10 19.58 -18.98
N LEU A 58 -0.18 20.31 -17.85
CA LEU A 58 -0.67 19.74 -16.60
C LEU A 58 -2.12 19.25 -16.76
N PRO A 59 -2.49 18.09 -16.17
CA PRO A 59 -1.79 17.39 -15.09
C PRO A 59 -0.71 16.37 -15.54
N GLY A 60 -0.42 16.25 -16.83
CA GLY A 60 0.67 15.39 -17.31
C GLY A 60 2.03 15.89 -16.80
N ILE A 61 2.82 15.01 -16.19
CA ILE A 61 4.15 15.36 -15.68
C ILE A 61 5.15 15.44 -16.83
N SER A 62 5.89 16.53 -16.89
CA SER A 62 6.95 16.77 -17.88
C SER A 62 8.20 17.35 -17.24
N LEU A 63 9.32 17.29 -17.95
CA LEU A 63 10.63 17.79 -17.54
C LEU A 63 11.14 18.76 -18.60
N SER A 64 11.48 19.98 -18.21
CA SER A 64 12.25 20.88 -19.06
C SER A 64 13.73 20.59 -18.82
N CYS A 65 14.44 20.03 -19.80
CA CYS A 65 15.80 19.53 -19.68
C CYS A 65 16.78 20.35 -20.52
N GLN A 66 17.93 20.68 -19.94
CA GLN A 66 19.05 21.37 -20.58
C GLN A 66 20.30 20.50 -20.50
N THR A 67 20.96 20.28 -21.64
CA THR A 67 22.24 19.57 -21.71
C THR A 67 23.34 20.40 -21.08
N GLU A 68 24.20 19.75 -20.29
CA GLU A 68 25.38 20.37 -19.67
C GLU A 68 26.65 20.14 -20.52
N GLU A 69 27.59 21.09 -20.46
CA GLU A 69 28.85 21.04 -21.21
C GLU A 69 29.70 19.81 -20.86
N ARG A 70 29.75 19.44 -19.56
CA ARG A 70 30.48 18.25 -19.07
C ARG A 70 29.77 16.92 -19.35
N GLY A 71 28.67 16.97 -20.10
CA GLY A 71 27.76 15.85 -20.32
C GLY A 71 26.75 15.70 -19.17
N GLY A 72 25.65 15.00 -19.46
CA GLY A 72 24.49 14.97 -18.57
C GLY A 72 23.47 16.06 -18.92
N MET A 73 22.41 16.15 -18.13
CA MET A 73 21.39 17.19 -18.24
C MET A 73 21.02 17.70 -16.85
N ASN A 74 20.65 18.98 -16.77
CA ASN A 74 19.89 19.52 -15.64
C ASN A 74 18.46 19.78 -16.07
N TYR A 75 17.52 19.73 -15.13
CA TYR A 75 16.10 19.84 -15.46
C TYR A 75 15.27 20.54 -14.41
N VAL A 76 14.15 21.10 -14.87
CA VAL A 76 13.07 21.66 -14.05
C VAL A 76 11.87 20.71 -14.12
N PRO A 77 11.48 20.05 -13.01
CA PRO A 77 10.30 19.19 -12.99
C PRO A 77 9.03 20.03 -13.02
N ILE A 78 8.14 19.74 -13.97
CA ILE A 78 6.80 20.34 -14.04
C ILE A 78 5.84 19.49 -13.22
N ASP A 79 5.91 19.68 -11.91
CA ASP A 79 5.15 18.95 -10.89
C ASP A 79 4.03 19.84 -10.30
N PRO A 80 2.76 19.39 -10.23
CA PRO A 80 1.67 20.09 -9.55
C PRO A 80 1.93 20.48 -8.08
N SER A 81 2.82 19.75 -7.40
CA SER A 81 3.22 19.97 -5.99
C SER A 81 4.45 20.87 -5.86
N GLN A 82 5.07 21.32 -6.96
CA GLN A 82 6.25 22.18 -6.91
C GLN A 82 5.84 23.66 -6.74
N PRO A 83 6.31 24.37 -5.69
CA PRO A 83 5.90 25.75 -5.44
C PRO A 83 6.21 26.74 -6.57
N VAL A 84 7.37 26.62 -7.22
CA VAL A 84 7.73 27.49 -8.36
C VAL A 84 6.79 27.29 -9.54
N ILE A 85 6.47 26.04 -9.86
CA ILE A 85 5.53 25.67 -10.93
C ILE A 85 4.13 26.16 -10.61
N MET A 86 3.71 26.04 -9.35
CA MET A 86 2.45 26.62 -8.89
C MET A 86 2.42 28.15 -9.08
N GLY A 87 3.48 28.85 -8.65
CA GLY A 87 3.56 30.29 -8.79
C GLY A 87 3.43 30.74 -10.24
N LEU A 88 4.20 30.11 -11.14
CA LEU A 88 4.11 30.34 -12.57
C LEU A 88 2.73 30.02 -13.14
N ARG A 89 2.11 28.90 -12.74
CA ARG A 89 0.77 28.51 -13.18
C ARG A 89 -0.28 29.57 -12.82
N ILE A 90 -0.26 30.10 -11.60
CA ILE A 90 -1.17 31.17 -11.18
C ILE A 90 -0.88 32.45 -11.97
N ALA A 91 0.38 32.84 -12.12
CA ALA A 91 0.74 34.03 -12.87
C ALA A 91 0.36 33.95 -14.37
N MET A 92 0.40 32.76 -14.97
CA MET A 92 -0.10 32.53 -16.32
C MET A 92 -1.63 32.66 -16.39
N GLN A 93 -2.36 32.11 -15.41
CA GLN A 93 -3.82 32.18 -15.34
C GLN A 93 -4.35 33.60 -15.13
N GLU A 94 -3.67 34.38 -14.27
CA GLU A 94 -4.04 35.77 -13.96
C GLU A 94 -3.41 36.80 -14.93
N GLY A 95 -2.62 36.33 -15.91
CA GLY A 95 -1.94 37.21 -16.88
C GLY A 95 -0.76 38.01 -16.32
N ILE A 96 -0.36 37.80 -15.07
CA ILE A 96 0.73 38.50 -14.36
C ILE A 96 2.09 38.24 -15.04
N PRO A 97 2.78 39.27 -15.59
CA PRO A 97 4.12 39.15 -16.19
C PRO A 97 5.09 38.27 -15.39
N ARG A 98 5.73 37.31 -16.06
CA ARG A 98 6.65 36.33 -15.47
C ARG A 98 8.08 36.57 -15.93
N HIS A 99 8.99 36.75 -14.99
CA HIS A 99 10.41 37.01 -15.21
C HIS A 99 11.26 35.92 -14.56
N PHE A 100 12.12 35.31 -15.37
CA PHE A 100 13.04 34.25 -14.96
C PHE A 100 14.38 34.91 -14.69
N ILE A 101 14.74 35.07 -13.41
CA ILE A 101 15.80 36.00 -12.98
C ILE A 101 17.08 35.31 -12.49
N ASP A 102 17.13 33.98 -12.51
CA ASP A 102 18.29 33.24 -12.02
C ASP A 102 19.48 33.31 -12.99
N TRP A 103 20.66 32.99 -12.49
CA TRP A 103 21.92 33.03 -13.24
C TRP A 103 22.08 31.77 -14.09
N SER A 104 22.20 31.94 -15.40
CA SER A 104 22.50 30.84 -16.33
C SER A 104 23.91 30.31 -16.08
N THR A 105 24.05 28.98 -16.15
CA THR A 105 25.30 28.25 -15.96
C THR A 105 25.35 27.08 -16.94
N GLU A 106 26.54 26.78 -17.45
CA GLU A 106 26.80 25.65 -18.34
C GLU A 106 26.70 24.30 -17.61
N ASN A 107 26.96 24.28 -16.30
CA ASN A 107 26.99 23.07 -15.48
C ASN A 107 26.33 23.38 -14.13
N TYR A 108 25.12 22.87 -13.86
CA TYR A 108 24.42 23.18 -12.62
C TYR A 108 24.98 22.41 -11.43
N GLU A 109 25.16 23.10 -10.30
CA GLU A 109 25.53 22.51 -9.01
C GLU A 109 24.29 22.30 -8.14
N LYS A 110 24.02 21.04 -7.77
CA LYS A 110 22.96 20.69 -6.82
C LYS A 110 23.33 21.16 -5.41
N ARG A 111 22.30 21.50 -4.64
CA ARG A 111 22.39 21.75 -3.19
C ARG A 111 21.60 20.68 -2.46
N GLY A 112 22.05 20.32 -1.25
CA GLY A 112 21.38 19.34 -0.39
C GLY A 112 21.42 19.80 1.06
N ILE A 113 20.25 20.02 1.65
CA ILE A 113 20.07 20.42 3.06
C ILE A 113 18.91 19.63 3.67
N ASP A 114 19.03 19.33 4.96
CA ASP A 114 17.94 18.76 5.74
C ASP A 114 16.97 19.87 6.17
N PHE A 115 15.79 19.88 5.54
CA PHE A 115 14.71 20.78 5.91
C PHE A 115 13.76 20.15 6.94
N PRO A 116 13.16 20.95 7.83
CA PRO A 116 12.05 20.49 8.65
C PRO A 116 10.84 20.18 7.76
N ASP A 117 9.99 19.29 8.25
CA ASP A 117 8.82 18.84 7.50
C ASP A 117 7.85 20.00 7.20
N SER A 118 7.61 20.22 5.91
CA SER A 118 6.72 21.27 5.40
C SER A 118 5.28 21.14 5.87
N PHE A 119 4.85 19.97 6.35
CA PHE A 119 3.54 19.78 6.96
C PHE A 119 3.30 20.67 8.18
N ALA A 120 4.36 21.18 8.82
CA ALA A 120 4.24 22.15 9.91
C ALA A 120 3.46 23.42 9.50
N LEU A 121 3.44 23.79 8.21
CA LEU A 121 2.63 24.89 7.67
C LEU A 121 1.10 24.70 7.85
N SER A 122 0.65 23.50 8.24
CA SER A 122 -0.74 23.25 8.64
C SER A 122 -1.09 23.78 10.04
N LYS A 123 -0.07 24.07 10.87
CA LYS A 123 -0.22 24.47 12.28
C LYS A 123 0.45 25.80 12.63
N ILE A 124 1.50 26.18 11.92
CA ILE A 124 2.19 27.45 12.12
C ILE A 124 2.07 28.33 10.88
N SER A 125 2.12 29.65 11.08
CA SER A 125 2.10 30.60 9.97
C SER A 125 3.35 30.46 9.11
N TYR A 126 3.19 30.76 7.82
CA TYR A 126 4.27 30.78 6.85
C TYR A 126 5.45 31.65 7.30
N GLU A 127 5.18 32.86 7.78
CA GLU A 127 6.21 33.80 8.21
C GLU A 127 7.00 33.29 9.42
N LYS A 128 6.34 32.56 10.33
CA LYS A 128 7.02 31.96 11.48
C LYS A 128 7.90 30.79 11.07
N PHE A 129 7.44 29.98 10.12
CA PHE A 129 8.21 28.85 9.59
C PHE A 129 9.51 29.34 8.93
N ILE A 130 9.41 30.26 7.97
CA ILE A 130 10.57 30.75 7.21
C ILE A 130 11.53 31.58 8.07
N SER A 131 11.03 32.41 8.99
CA SER A 131 11.90 33.21 9.88
C SER A 131 12.69 32.35 10.85
N THR A 132 12.12 31.21 11.30
CA THR A 132 12.83 30.24 12.14
C THR A 132 13.97 29.57 11.36
N LEU A 133 13.74 29.27 10.09
CA LEU A 133 14.74 28.65 9.22
C LEU A 133 15.95 29.54 8.92
N LEU A 134 15.79 30.87 8.95
CA LEU A 134 16.92 31.79 8.79
C LEU A 134 18.05 31.53 9.79
N LEU A 135 17.72 31.06 11.00
CA LEU A 135 18.69 30.77 12.07
C LEU A 135 19.64 29.60 11.73
N THR A 136 19.27 28.75 10.77
CA THR A 136 20.03 27.55 10.39
C THR A 136 20.78 27.72 9.06
N LEU A 137 20.54 28.81 8.33
CA LEU A 137 21.14 29.02 7.01
C LEU A 137 22.62 29.41 7.11
N LYS A 138 23.44 28.78 6.27
CA LYS A 138 24.87 29.10 6.14
C LYS A 138 25.08 30.07 4.98
N ARG A 139 26.03 30.99 5.16
CA ARG A 139 26.47 31.88 4.08
C ARG A 139 27.03 31.06 2.91
N PRO A 140 26.70 31.40 1.65
CA PRO A 140 27.30 30.76 0.49
C PRO A 140 28.81 30.97 0.49
N GLU A 141 29.53 29.94 0.07
CA GLU A 141 30.98 30.03 -0.14
C GLU A 141 31.29 31.09 -1.20
N GLU A 142 32.34 31.88 -0.98
CA GLU A 142 32.72 32.94 -1.90
C GLU A 142 32.98 32.39 -3.31
N LYS A 143 32.43 33.09 -4.30
CA LYS A 143 32.55 32.73 -5.74
C LYS A 143 31.95 31.37 -6.14
N SER A 144 31.20 30.70 -5.25
CA SER A 144 30.38 29.53 -5.61
C SER A 144 29.23 29.92 -6.58
N GLN A 145 28.58 28.92 -7.19
CA GLN A 145 27.39 29.20 -8.01
C GLN A 145 26.28 29.88 -7.20
N HIS A 146 26.04 29.44 -5.96
CA HIS A 146 25.04 30.06 -5.08
C HIS A 146 25.36 31.55 -4.83
N PHE A 147 26.63 31.88 -4.60
CA PHE A 147 27.08 33.26 -4.41
C PHE A 147 26.76 34.15 -5.63
N TRP A 148 27.08 33.69 -6.85
CA TRP A 148 26.81 34.46 -8.06
C TRP A 148 25.33 34.52 -8.43
N ARG A 149 24.58 33.43 -8.23
CA ARG A 149 23.12 33.38 -8.42
C ARG A 149 22.39 34.43 -7.59
N ALA A 150 22.72 34.54 -6.30
CA ALA A 150 22.09 35.52 -5.41
C ALA A 150 22.34 36.98 -5.88
N ARG A 151 23.58 37.29 -6.27
CA ARG A 151 23.97 38.64 -6.74
C ARG A 151 23.34 38.99 -8.09
N TRP A 152 23.26 38.01 -8.98
CA TRP A 152 22.59 38.17 -10.27
C TRP A 152 21.09 38.40 -10.12
N MET A 153 20.40 37.59 -9.30
CA MET A 153 18.98 37.78 -8.99
C MET A 153 18.71 39.16 -8.37
N ALA A 154 19.56 39.60 -7.45
CA ALA A 154 19.47 40.94 -6.87
C ALA A 154 19.58 42.05 -7.92
N PHE A 155 20.53 41.93 -8.86
CA PHE A 155 20.67 42.86 -9.98
C PHE A 155 19.43 42.86 -10.90
N GLN A 156 18.88 41.68 -11.24
CA GLN A 156 17.66 41.57 -12.03
C GLN A 156 16.46 42.22 -11.33
N LEU A 157 16.35 42.07 -10.01
CA LEU A 157 15.30 42.70 -9.22
C LEU A 157 15.39 44.23 -9.25
N HIS A 158 16.59 44.82 -9.19
CA HIS A 158 16.78 46.27 -9.41
C HIS A 158 16.28 46.73 -10.78
N GLN A 159 16.46 45.91 -11.83
CA GLN A 159 15.94 46.24 -13.16
C GLN A 159 14.42 46.19 -13.20
N LEU A 160 13.80 45.18 -12.59
CA LEU A 160 12.35 45.02 -12.56
C LEU A 160 11.65 46.16 -11.81
N GLU A 161 12.26 46.73 -10.76
CA GLU A 161 11.68 47.87 -10.04
C GLU A 161 11.50 49.13 -10.89
N LEU A 162 12.26 49.25 -11.98
CA LEU A 162 12.12 50.38 -12.89
C LEU A 162 10.81 50.30 -13.68
N GLU A 163 10.28 49.09 -13.89
CA GLU A 163 9.12 48.82 -14.74
C GLU A 163 7.84 48.51 -13.94
N TYR A 164 7.98 47.89 -12.78
CA TYR A 164 6.87 47.35 -11.99
C TYR A 164 6.80 47.95 -10.58
N SER A 165 5.61 47.92 -9.98
CA SER A 165 5.34 48.52 -8.67
C SER A 165 5.08 47.48 -7.56
N GLN A 166 4.70 46.25 -7.90
CA GLN A 166 4.31 45.20 -6.97
C GLN A 166 4.86 43.84 -7.42
N ILE A 167 6.17 43.67 -7.23
CA ILE A 167 6.92 42.49 -7.65
C ILE A 167 6.92 41.46 -6.53
N ILE A 168 6.54 40.22 -6.85
CA ILE A 168 6.73 39.08 -5.96
C ILE A 168 7.93 38.26 -6.46
N CYS A 169 8.94 38.07 -5.60
CA CYS A 169 10.12 37.26 -5.89
C CYS A 169 10.00 35.89 -5.23
N LEU A 170 9.73 34.85 -6.02
CA LEU A 170 9.65 33.46 -5.60
C LEU A 170 11.01 32.77 -5.76
N CYS A 171 11.66 32.47 -4.64
CA CYS A 171 13.00 31.89 -4.60
C CYS A 171 13.12 30.83 -3.50
N SER A 172 14.21 30.05 -3.53
CA SER A 172 14.52 29.16 -2.41
C SER A 172 14.77 29.96 -1.14
N ILE A 173 14.36 29.41 0.00
CA ILE A 173 14.73 29.94 1.30
C ILE A 173 16.25 30.04 1.49
N LEU A 174 17.02 29.22 0.80
CA LEU A 174 18.48 29.25 0.84
C LEU A 174 19.06 30.51 0.17
N ASP A 175 18.38 31.04 -0.85
CA ASP A 175 18.82 32.20 -1.61
C ASP A 175 18.37 33.52 -0.96
N TRP A 176 17.19 33.51 -0.33
CA TRP A 176 16.51 34.71 0.19
C TRP A 176 17.41 35.71 0.95
N PRO A 177 18.10 35.34 2.04
CA PRO A 177 18.89 36.32 2.81
C PRO A 177 20.05 36.90 1.99
N TRP A 178 20.61 36.14 1.07
CA TRP A 178 21.78 36.54 0.27
C TRP A 178 21.39 37.38 -0.94
N ILE A 179 20.21 37.15 -1.52
CA ILE A 179 19.63 38.07 -2.50
C ILE A 179 19.37 39.42 -1.83
N LYS A 180 18.82 39.42 -0.61
CA LYS A 180 18.58 40.65 0.14
C LYS A 180 19.89 41.41 0.41
N GLU A 181 20.90 40.73 0.96
CA GLU A 181 22.22 41.33 1.22
C GLU A 181 22.83 41.91 -0.08
N ALA A 182 22.84 41.15 -1.17
CA ALA A 182 23.40 41.59 -2.44
C ALA A 182 22.62 42.77 -3.06
N TYR A 183 21.30 42.80 -2.89
CA TYR A 183 20.43 43.87 -3.35
C TYR A 183 20.70 45.17 -2.59
N ASP A 184 20.78 45.11 -1.26
CA ASP A 184 21.04 46.25 -0.37
C ASP A 184 22.44 46.84 -0.64
N GLU A 185 23.45 45.98 -0.79
CA GLU A 185 24.85 46.38 -0.99
C GLU A 185 25.19 46.78 -2.44
N ARG A 186 24.28 46.55 -3.40
CA ARG A 186 24.56 46.70 -4.85
C ARG A 186 25.85 46.00 -5.25
N SER A 187 25.93 44.77 -4.79
CA SER A 187 27.08 43.89 -4.90
C SER A 187 27.53 43.69 -6.37
N GLU A 188 28.84 43.61 -6.61
CA GLU A 188 29.41 43.29 -7.94
C GLU A 188 28.84 42.00 -8.54
N ILE A 189 28.57 42.00 -9.83
CA ILE A 189 27.97 40.86 -10.55
C ILE A 189 28.95 40.21 -11.51
N LEU A 190 28.74 38.93 -11.76
CA LEU A 190 29.36 38.19 -12.86
C LEU A 190 28.30 37.90 -13.92
N PRO A 191 28.49 38.30 -15.19
CA PRO A 191 27.55 37.96 -16.26
C PRO A 191 27.32 36.44 -16.38
N PRO A 192 26.10 36.00 -16.73
CA PRO A 192 25.75 34.58 -16.84
C PRO A 192 26.51 33.89 -17.96
N GLN A 193 26.84 32.62 -17.74
CA GLN A 193 27.45 31.73 -18.72
C GLN A 193 26.32 30.90 -19.34
N LYS A 194 25.88 31.30 -20.54
CA LYS A 194 24.74 30.64 -21.18
C LYS A 194 25.17 29.28 -21.72
N PRO A 195 24.43 28.20 -21.40
CA PRO A 195 24.70 26.89 -22.00
C PRO A 195 24.48 26.91 -23.52
N GLU A 196 25.08 25.98 -24.22
CA GLU A 196 24.80 25.75 -25.63
C GLU A 196 23.39 25.14 -25.82
N GLY A 197 22.63 25.69 -26.76
CA GLY A 197 21.27 25.23 -27.06
C GLY A 197 20.20 25.81 -26.13
N LEU A 198 18.95 25.39 -26.38
CA LEU A 198 17.79 25.72 -25.55
C LEU A 198 17.30 24.45 -24.83
N PRO A 199 16.63 24.58 -23.67
CA PRO A 199 16.02 23.43 -23.01
C PRO A 199 14.95 22.79 -23.89
N SER A 200 14.81 21.47 -23.79
CA SER A 200 13.80 20.67 -24.47
C SER A 200 12.81 20.08 -23.47
N LEU A 201 11.55 19.96 -23.85
CA LEU A 201 10.48 19.42 -23.01
C LEU A 201 10.28 17.92 -23.25
N PHE A 202 10.35 17.13 -22.18
CA PHE A 202 10.21 15.67 -22.22
C PHE A 202 9.05 15.19 -21.34
N GLY A 203 8.38 14.13 -21.76
CA GLY A 203 7.47 13.37 -20.90
C GLY A 203 8.25 12.47 -19.93
N VAL A 204 7.55 11.88 -18.95
CA VAL A 204 8.14 10.92 -18.00
C VAL A 204 7.38 9.59 -18.08
N ASP A 205 8.10 8.46 -18.10
CA ASP A 205 7.46 7.16 -17.96
C ASP A 205 6.75 7.09 -16.60
N LYS A 206 5.43 6.86 -16.66
CA LYS A 206 4.51 6.71 -15.53
C LYS A 206 5.06 5.77 -14.44
N ARG A 207 5.78 4.71 -14.82
CA ARG A 207 6.37 3.74 -13.88
C ARG A 207 7.54 4.32 -13.08
N THR A 208 8.18 5.36 -13.59
CA THR A 208 9.39 5.97 -13.02
C THR A 208 9.15 7.33 -12.38
N LEU A 209 7.89 7.80 -12.30
CA LEU A 209 7.53 9.10 -11.70
C LEU A 209 8.08 9.33 -10.29
N PHE A 210 8.26 8.26 -9.52
CA PHE A 210 8.85 8.33 -8.18
C PHE A 210 10.25 8.97 -8.15
N PHE A 211 11.01 8.88 -9.25
CA PHE A 211 12.34 9.47 -9.37
C PHE A 211 12.32 10.91 -9.92
N ALA A 212 11.18 11.37 -10.44
CA ALA A 212 11.01 12.72 -10.97
C ALA A 212 10.35 13.67 -9.96
N LEU A 213 9.43 13.16 -9.16
CA LEU A 213 8.63 13.93 -8.21
C LEU A 213 9.29 13.96 -6.82
N SER A 214 9.04 15.04 -6.07
CA SER A 214 9.55 15.18 -4.70
C SER A 214 8.62 14.61 -3.65
N ASP A 215 7.30 14.63 -3.91
CA ASP A 215 6.27 13.96 -3.12
C ASP A 215 5.91 12.60 -3.74
N PHE A 216 5.18 11.75 -3.00
CA PHE A 216 4.66 10.50 -3.58
C PHE A 216 3.77 10.81 -4.79
N PRO A 217 3.91 10.09 -5.92
CA PRO A 217 3.05 10.29 -7.09
C PRO A 217 1.56 10.32 -6.73
N TYR A 218 1.12 9.43 -5.84
CA TYR A 218 -0.27 9.42 -5.39
C TYR A 218 -0.67 10.69 -4.60
N VAL A 219 0.23 11.24 -3.78
CA VAL A 219 -0.02 12.48 -3.04
C VAL A 219 -0.08 13.68 -3.99
N THR A 220 0.81 13.75 -4.98
CA THR A 220 0.77 14.76 -6.06
C THR A 220 -0.54 14.67 -6.84
N TYR A 221 -1.01 13.46 -7.15
CA TYR A 221 -2.33 13.25 -7.75
C TYR A 221 -3.45 13.85 -6.88
N LEU A 222 -3.43 13.63 -5.56
CA LEU A 222 -4.47 14.16 -4.67
C LEU A 222 -4.48 15.69 -4.61
N TYR A 223 -3.31 16.34 -4.63
CA TYR A 223 -3.24 17.80 -4.72
C TYR A 223 -3.92 18.31 -6.00
N GLU A 224 -3.60 17.72 -7.16
CA GLU A 224 -4.18 18.15 -8.43
C GLU A 224 -5.66 17.78 -8.56
N LYS A 225 -6.08 16.62 -8.06
CA LYS A 225 -7.49 16.22 -7.99
C LYS A 225 -8.31 17.20 -7.15
N LYS A 226 -7.86 17.50 -5.93
CA LYS A 226 -8.56 18.45 -5.04
C LYS A 226 -8.65 19.83 -5.69
N ARG A 227 -7.62 20.24 -6.45
CA ARG A 227 -7.60 21.49 -7.22
C ARG A 227 -8.66 21.52 -8.33
N GLN A 228 -8.75 20.45 -9.13
CA GLN A 228 -9.78 20.31 -10.17
C GLN A 228 -11.20 20.28 -9.58
N GLU A 229 -11.36 19.68 -8.40
CA GLU A 229 -12.63 19.61 -7.66
C GLU A 229 -12.93 20.89 -6.84
N LEU A 230 -12.04 21.89 -6.84
CA LEU A 230 -12.13 23.10 -6.01
C LEU A 230 -12.31 22.81 -4.51
N ARG A 231 -11.72 21.71 -4.04
CA ARG A 231 -11.73 21.28 -2.63
C ARG A 231 -10.52 21.79 -1.87
N PRO A 232 -10.63 21.99 -0.55
CA PRO A 232 -9.48 22.36 0.28
C PRO A 232 -8.45 21.23 0.34
N ASP A 233 -7.18 21.60 0.20
CA ASP A 233 -6.01 20.69 0.16
C ASP A 233 -5.14 20.75 1.42
N ASN A 234 -5.56 21.46 2.48
CA ASN A 234 -4.81 21.64 3.72
C ASN A 234 -4.28 20.35 4.37
N ASN A 235 -5.02 19.25 4.25
CA ASN A 235 -4.65 17.95 4.83
C ASN A 235 -4.22 16.92 3.78
N ALA A 236 -3.96 17.32 2.53
CA ALA A 236 -3.64 16.40 1.44
C ALA A 236 -2.50 15.42 1.72
N PRO A 237 -1.40 15.77 2.43
CA PRO A 237 -0.37 14.78 2.76
C PRO A 237 -0.86 13.69 3.72
N VAL A 238 -1.60 14.07 4.77
CA VAL A 238 -2.12 13.13 5.78
C VAL A 238 -3.27 12.30 5.22
N ASP A 239 -4.16 12.93 4.46
CA ASP A 239 -5.20 12.23 3.72
C ASP A 239 -4.57 11.27 2.71
N GLY A 240 -3.48 11.68 2.07
CA GLY A 240 -2.73 10.87 1.12
C GLY A 240 -2.21 9.57 1.71
N VAL A 241 -1.62 9.59 2.91
CA VAL A 241 -1.23 8.35 3.60
C VAL A 241 -2.44 7.42 3.80
N LYS A 242 -3.59 7.95 4.21
CA LYS A 242 -4.81 7.16 4.42
C LYS A 242 -5.36 6.60 3.11
N GLU A 243 -5.43 7.42 2.07
CA GLU A 243 -5.92 7.02 0.75
C GLU A 243 -5.00 5.99 0.09
N ILE A 244 -3.67 6.11 0.25
CA ILE A 244 -2.70 5.08 -0.18
C ILE A 244 -2.99 3.75 0.50
N LEU A 245 -3.22 3.73 1.83
CA LEU A 245 -3.54 2.49 2.55
C LEU A 245 -4.88 1.87 2.12
N LEU A 246 -5.89 2.70 1.87
CA LEU A 246 -7.19 2.25 1.36
C LEU A 246 -7.03 1.67 -0.06
N ARG A 247 -6.30 2.37 -0.93
CA ARG A 247 -6.00 1.91 -2.28
C ARG A 247 -5.20 0.61 -2.28
N ALA A 248 -4.20 0.51 -1.42
CA ALA A 248 -3.39 -0.69 -1.24
C ALA A 248 -4.22 -1.88 -0.79
N ARG A 249 -5.18 -1.67 0.13
CA ARG A 249 -6.13 -2.73 0.53
C ARG A 249 -6.92 -3.24 -0.66
N ASP A 250 -7.44 -2.34 -1.51
CA ASP A 250 -8.24 -2.72 -2.67
C ASP A 250 -7.39 -3.48 -3.70
N LEU A 251 -6.16 -3.01 -3.96
CA LEU A 251 -5.18 -3.72 -4.81
C LEU A 251 -4.88 -5.11 -4.28
N PHE A 252 -4.58 -5.22 -2.98
CA PHE A 252 -4.26 -6.48 -2.31
C PHE A 252 -5.43 -7.48 -2.35
N ILE A 253 -6.65 -7.04 -2.00
CA ILE A 253 -7.84 -7.91 -2.02
C ILE A 253 -8.13 -8.39 -3.45
N LYS A 254 -8.08 -7.47 -4.44
CA LYS A 254 -8.36 -7.80 -5.84
C LYS A 254 -7.32 -8.76 -6.41
N LYS A 255 -6.03 -8.53 -6.14
CA LYS A 255 -4.92 -9.34 -6.65
C LYS A 255 -4.92 -10.76 -6.08
N HIS A 256 -5.06 -10.89 -4.75
CA HIS A 256 -4.97 -12.18 -4.06
C HIS A 256 -6.33 -12.86 -3.85
N LYS A 257 -7.42 -12.29 -4.41
CA LYS A 257 -8.81 -12.79 -4.31
C LYS A 257 -9.20 -13.19 -2.87
N ILE A 258 -8.75 -12.41 -1.88
CA ILE A 258 -8.88 -12.75 -0.46
C ILE A 258 -10.33 -12.55 -0.03
N ARG A 259 -10.94 -13.58 0.56
CA ARG A 259 -12.31 -13.49 1.10
C ARG A 259 -12.32 -13.03 2.55
N TYR A 260 -11.39 -13.53 3.36
CA TYR A 260 -11.25 -13.18 4.77
C TYR A 260 -9.89 -12.52 5.00
N HIS A 261 -9.87 -11.23 5.32
CA HIS A 261 -8.63 -10.50 5.61
C HIS A 261 -8.73 -9.75 6.94
N ASN A 262 -7.57 -9.48 7.55
CA ASN A 262 -7.44 -8.71 8.78
C ASN A 262 -7.25 -7.21 8.51
N LEU A 263 -7.18 -6.74 7.25
CA LEU A 263 -7.06 -5.32 6.88
C LEU A 263 -8.37 -4.53 7.12
N THR A 264 -8.81 -4.49 8.38
CA THR A 264 -10.00 -3.79 8.84
C THR A 264 -9.67 -2.34 9.21
N SER A 265 -10.70 -1.52 9.44
CA SER A 265 -10.51 -0.15 9.95
C SER A 265 -9.77 -0.11 11.29
N GLN A 266 -9.99 -1.10 12.16
CA GLN A 266 -9.29 -1.21 13.44
C GLN A 266 -7.81 -1.52 13.25
N THR A 267 -7.48 -2.44 12.34
CA THR A 267 -6.08 -2.76 11.98
C THR A 267 -5.38 -1.55 11.38
N PHE A 268 -6.07 -0.79 10.53
CA PHE A 268 -5.54 0.45 9.97
C PHE A 268 -5.34 1.54 11.04
N GLN A 269 -6.20 1.61 12.05
CA GLN A 269 -5.98 2.50 13.19
C GLN A 269 -4.70 2.14 13.95
N PHE A 270 -4.46 0.86 14.22
CA PHE A 270 -3.21 0.40 14.85
C PHE A 270 -2.00 0.64 13.96
N LEU A 271 -2.12 0.37 12.65
CA LEU A 271 -1.06 0.64 11.67
C LEU A 271 -0.72 2.14 11.60
N LEU A 272 -1.71 3.02 11.50
CA LEU A 272 -1.49 4.48 11.49
C LEU A 272 -0.87 4.96 12.80
N GLN A 273 -1.28 4.39 13.93
CA GLN A 273 -0.70 4.69 15.23
C GLN A 273 0.78 4.24 15.30
N TYR A 274 1.09 3.09 14.71
CA TYR A 274 2.46 2.58 14.61
C TYR A 274 3.32 3.43 13.68
N ILE A 275 2.82 3.75 12.47
CA ILE A 275 3.46 4.64 11.50
C ILE A 275 3.77 5.99 12.16
N ARG A 276 2.77 6.61 12.82
CA ARG A 276 2.96 7.89 13.51
C ARG A 276 4.10 7.82 14.53
N ASN A 277 4.16 6.75 15.32
CA ASN A 277 5.20 6.61 16.33
C ASN A 277 6.59 6.44 15.71
N LEU A 278 6.71 5.64 14.63
CA LEU A 278 7.97 5.51 13.88
C LEU A 278 8.41 6.85 13.28
N THR A 279 7.49 7.57 12.63
CA THR A 279 7.75 8.90 12.06
C THR A 279 8.26 9.89 13.10
N LEU A 280 7.67 9.88 14.31
CA LEU A 280 8.12 10.72 15.42
C LEU A 280 9.50 10.32 15.95
N MET A 281 9.82 9.03 15.98
CA MET A 281 11.17 8.55 16.36
C MET A 281 12.24 9.04 15.38
N GLU A 282 11.89 9.23 14.11
CA GLU A 282 12.75 9.82 13.09
C GLU A 282 12.73 11.36 13.04
N SER A 283 12.10 12.01 14.04
CA SER A 283 11.96 13.48 14.10
C SER A 283 11.24 14.10 12.89
N ARG A 284 10.31 13.36 12.28
CA ARG A 284 9.48 13.81 11.15
C ARG A 284 8.02 14.01 11.57
N LEU A 285 7.23 14.68 10.73
CA LEU A 285 5.78 14.82 10.93
C LEU A 285 4.97 13.92 9.99
N LEU A 286 5.48 13.70 8.78
CA LEU A 286 4.95 12.79 7.77
C LEU A 286 5.87 11.57 7.59
N PRO A 287 5.30 10.37 7.37
CA PRO A 287 6.09 9.19 7.11
C PRO A 287 6.77 9.28 5.74
N ASP A 288 8.02 8.84 5.68
CA ASP A 288 8.67 8.57 4.40
C ASP A 288 8.18 7.24 3.79
N LEU A 289 8.54 6.98 2.53
CA LEU A 289 8.11 5.76 1.84
C LEU A 289 8.61 4.52 2.59
N PHE A 290 9.86 4.55 3.07
CA PHE A 290 10.46 3.43 3.77
C PHE A 290 9.66 3.06 5.02
N THR A 291 9.34 4.04 5.88
CA THR A 291 8.54 3.84 7.09
C THR A 291 7.15 3.32 6.76
N LEU A 292 6.50 3.89 5.73
CA LEU A 292 5.16 3.47 5.32
C LEU A 292 5.13 2.01 4.85
N VAL A 293 6.06 1.62 3.98
CA VAL A 293 6.11 0.26 3.40
C VAL A 293 6.62 -0.76 4.43
N ASN A 294 7.61 -0.41 5.24
CA ASN A 294 8.11 -1.28 6.31
C ASN A 294 7.04 -1.55 7.37
N ALA A 295 6.28 -0.52 7.78
CA ALA A 295 5.14 -0.70 8.68
C ALA A 295 4.07 -1.60 8.05
N ALA A 296 3.76 -1.41 6.76
CA ALA A 296 2.83 -2.29 6.04
C ALA A 296 3.32 -3.75 6.01
N LYS A 297 4.63 -3.97 5.80
CA LYS A 297 5.25 -5.31 5.84
C LYS A 297 5.05 -6.01 7.17
N GLN A 298 5.20 -5.29 8.29
CA GLN A 298 5.05 -5.86 9.62
C GLN A 298 3.58 -6.22 9.96
N PHE A 299 2.62 -5.51 9.37
CA PHE A 299 1.19 -5.71 9.63
C PHE A 299 0.52 -6.71 8.68
N GLY A 300 0.91 -6.73 7.41
CA GLY A 300 0.24 -7.51 6.35
C GLY A 300 1.19 -8.34 5.47
N GLY A 301 2.45 -8.49 5.90
CA GLY A 301 3.46 -9.25 5.16
C GLY A 301 3.98 -8.54 3.91
N ASP A 302 4.90 -9.19 3.22
CA ASP A 302 5.48 -8.71 1.96
C ASP A 302 4.42 -8.36 0.88
N PRO A 303 3.31 -9.12 0.69
CA PRO A 303 2.37 -8.81 -0.40
C PRO A 303 1.58 -7.54 -0.13
N PHE A 304 1.20 -7.26 1.12
CA PHE A 304 0.55 -6.00 1.47
C PHE A 304 1.53 -4.82 1.38
N ALA A 305 2.79 -5.02 1.77
CA ALA A 305 3.83 -4.00 1.60
C ALA A 305 4.05 -3.63 0.12
N VAL A 306 4.09 -4.64 -0.76
CA VAL A 306 4.16 -4.43 -2.21
C VAL A 306 2.93 -3.67 -2.71
N ALA A 307 1.72 -4.01 -2.23
CA ALA A 307 0.51 -3.28 -2.60
C ALA A 307 0.53 -1.80 -2.13
N VAL A 308 1.10 -1.51 -0.97
CA VAL A 308 1.30 -0.13 -0.48
C VAL A 308 2.32 0.61 -1.34
N LEU A 309 3.42 -0.04 -1.73
CA LEU A 309 4.40 0.54 -2.65
C LEU A 309 3.78 0.82 -4.02
N GLU A 310 3.01 -0.11 -4.59
CA GLU A 310 2.28 0.07 -5.85
C GLU A 310 1.29 1.23 -5.76
N ALA A 311 0.49 1.28 -4.70
CA ALA A 311 -0.48 2.37 -4.47
C ALA A 311 0.21 3.74 -4.35
N SER A 312 1.34 3.83 -3.65
CA SER A 312 2.09 5.09 -3.49
C SER A 312 2.64 5.64 -4.82
N ARG A 313 2.95 4.74 -5.77
CA ARG A 313 3.49 5.06 -7.09
C ARG A 313 2.43 5.41 -8.13
N GLU A 314 1.16 5.20 -7.81
CA GLU A 314 0.07 5.41 -8.76
C GLU A 314 -0.18 6.91 -8.97
N TYR A 315 -0.13 7.35 -10.23
CA TYR A 315 -0.55 8.68 -10.67
C TYR A 315 -1.65 8.51 -11.73
N PRO A 316 -2.94 8.52 -11.37
CA PRO A 316 -4.01 8.14 -12.29
C PRO A 316 -4.15 8.97 -13.57
N PHE A 317 -3.71 10.22 -13.58
CA PHE A 317 -3.79 11.06 -14.79
C PHE A 317 -2.98 10.45 -15.94
N GLU A 318 -3.47 10.66 -17.18
CA GLU A 318 -2.78 10.19 -18.37
C GLU A 318 -1.53 11.03 -18.66
N PRO A 319 -0.46 10.42 -19.20
CA PRO A 319 0.69 11.17 -19.67
C PRO A 319 0.28 12.09 -20.82
N ASN A 320 1.07 13.12 -21.08
CA ASN A 320 0.78 14.05 -22.16
C ASN A 320 1.19 13.43 -23.51
N ASP A 321 0.22 12.98 -24.30
CA ASP A 321 0.43 12.38 -25.62
C ASP A 321 1.05 13.36 -26.64
N ASN A 322 1.04 14.66 -26.35
CA ASN A 322 1.64 15.68 -27.23
C ASN A 322 3.17 15.76 -27.11
N LEU A 323 3.79 15.03 -26.17
CA LEU A 323 5.24 14.99 -26.02
C LEU A 323 5.80 13.81 -26.81
N HIS A 324 6.58 14.11 -27.85
CA HIS A 324 7.14 13.12 -28.76
C HIS A 324 8.14 12.16 -28.09
N GLU A 325 8.81 12.61 -27.02
CA GLU A 325 9.82 11.84 -26.32
C GLU A 325 9.54 11.79 -24.82
N SER A 326 9.71 10.61 -24.22
CA SER A 326 9.58 10.42 -22.77
C SER A 326 10.81 9.74 -22.18
N LEU A 327 11.17 10.17 -20.98
CA LEU A 327 12.34 9.70 -20.25
C LEU A 327 11.93 8.70 -19.16
N SER A 328 12.69 7.62 -19.04
CA SER A 328 12.62 6.71 -17.90
C SER A 328 13.59 7.18 -16.83
N MET A 329 13.06 7.63 -15.70
CA MET A 329 13.86 8.22 -14.63
C MET A 329 14.40 7.14 -13.68
N GLY A 330 15.58 7.39 -13.13
CA GLY A 330 16.21 6.61 -12.07
C GLY A 330 16.87 7.54 -11.05
N ILE A 331 17.72 6.97 -10.18
CA ILE A 331 18.44 7.73 -9.16
C ILE A 331 19.45 8.67 -9.84
N ASP A 332 19.15 9.96 -9.89
CA ASP A 332 19.97 11.00 -10.53
C ASP A 332 20.36 10.69 -11.98
N GLN A 333 19.55 9.90 -12.69
CA GLN A 333 19.81 9.49 -14.07
C GLN A 333 18.51 9.35 -14.86
N ALA A 334 18.60 9.43 -16.19
CA ALA A 334 17.52 9.15 -17.11
C ALA A 334 17.98 8.26 -18.25
N LEU A 335 17.05 7.46 -18.77
CA LEU A 335 17.21 6.69 -20.00
C LEU A 335 16.18 7.17 -21.02
N THR A 336 16.64 7.46 -22.24
CA THR A 336 15.77 7.65 -23.40
C THR A 336 15.17 6.30 -23.81
N GLN A 337 14.02 6.31 -24.48
CA GLN A 337 13.34 5.08 -24.91
C GLN A 337 13.98 4.39 -26.13
N GLU A 338 15.05 4.94 -26.68
CA GLU A 338 15.74 4.38 -27.85
C GLU A 338 16.58 3.15 -27.47
N GLU A 339 16.53 2.10 -28.30
CA GLU A 339 17.29 0.87 -28.08
C GLU A 339 18.81 1.12 -28.06
N GLY A 340 19.47 0.71 -26.98
CA GLY A 340 20.93 0.86 -26.81
C GLY A 340 21.38 2.15 -26.13
N SER A 341 20.45 3.01 -25.72
CA SER A 341 20.73 4.25 -24.99
C SER A 341 21.49 4.01 -23.69
N GLN A 342 22.44 4.89 -23.39
CA GLN A 342 23.16 4.88 -22.12
C GLN A 342 22.47 5.79 -21.10
N PRO A 343 22.48 5.46 -19.80
CA PRO A 343 21.98 6.36 -18.77
C PRO A 343 22.72 7.70 -18.78
N VAL A 344 21.97 8.79 -18.79
CA VAL A 344 22.47 10.16 -18.73
C VAL A 344 22.29 10.69 -17.30
N SER A 345 23.31 11.36 -16.76
CA SER A 345 23.22 12.00 -15.43
C SER A 345 22.20 13.13 -15.44
N MET A 346 21.33 13.19 -14.44
CA MET A 346 20.22 14.14 -14.36
C MET A 346 20.30 14.98 -13.09
N LYS A 347 20.23 16.32 -13.25
CA LYS A 347 20.24 17.25 -12.13
C LYS A 347 18.97 18.07 -11.97
N ASN A 348 18.18 17.74 -10.96
CA ASN A 348 16.97 18.48 -10.61
C ASN A 348 17.32 19.86 -10.03
N ARG A 349 16.84 20.94 -10.68
CA ARG A 349 17.04 22.33 -10.23
C ARG A 349 16.12 22.75 -9.09
N LEU A 350 14.98 22.09 -8.96
CA LEU A 350 13.96 22.37 -7.95
C LEU A 350 13.87 21.25 -6.91
N SER A 351 15.02 20.69 -6.53
CA SER A 351 15.17 19.76 -5.42
C SER A 351 16.41 20.12 -4.62
N GLU A 352 16.20 20.43 -3.35
CA GLU A 352 17.27 20.84 -2.42
C GLU A 352 17.24 20.05 -1.11
N THR A 353 16.22 19.22 -0.92
CA THR A 353 16.09 18.35 0.24
C THR A 353 16.98 17.13 0.05
N GLN A 354 17.78 16.80 1.06
CA GLN A 354 18.60 15.60 1.03
C GLN A 354 17.74 14.33 1.18
N PHE A 355 18.00 13.34 0.33
CA PHE A 355 17.33 12.03 0.38
C PHE A 355 18.32 10.93 0.77
N GLU A 356 17.84 9.96 1.54
CA GLU A 356 18.58 8.75 1.86
C GLU A 356 17.91 7.54 1.21
N TRP A 357 18.69 6.75 0.48
CA TRP A 357 18.22 5.48 -0.07
C TRP A 357 18.35 4.38 0.98
N ARG A 358 17.24 3.72 1.27
CA ARG A 358 17.18 2.58 2.20
C ARG A 358 16.74 1.32 1.46
N THR A 359 17.40 0.22 1.77
CA THR A 359 17.08 -1.09 1.18
C THR A 359 15.95 -1.73 1.98
N LEU A 360 14.91 -2.19 1.28
CA LEU A 360 13.85 -3.00 1.86
C LEU A 360 13.77 -4.33 1.11
N ASP A 361 13.97 -5.43 1.82
CA ASP A 361 13.82 -6.77 1.26
C ASP A 361 12.32 -7.08 1.11
N LEU A 362 11.80 -7.02 -0.11
CA LEU A 362 10.42 -7.38 -0.42
C LEU A 362 10.41 -8.57 -1.36
N LYS A 363 9.47 -9.49 -1.13
CA LYS A 363 9.26 -10.67 -1.98
C LYS A 363 8.02 -10.47 -2.85
N PRO A 364 8.16 -9.88 -4.06
CA PRO A 364 7.02 -9.71 -4.97
C PRO A 364 6.55 -11.07 -5.51
N ASP A 365 5.31 -11.10 -5.97
CA ASP A 365 4.79 -12.26 -6.70
C ASP A 365 5.60 -12.50 -7.99
N PRO A 366 5.79 -13.78 -8.38
CA PRO A 366 6.50 -14.12 -9.59
C PRO A 366 5.76 -13.63 -10.84
N ASP A 367 6.50 -13.15 -11.82
CA ASP A 367 5.96 -12.72 -13.10
C ASP A 367 5.44 -13.91 -13.94
N ILE A 368 4.53 -13.61 -14.88
CA ILE A 368 3.85 -14.63 -15.70
C ILE A 368 4.85 -15.49 -16.47
N ARG A 369 5.97 -14.94 -16.95
CA ARG A 369 6.97 -15.71 -17.70
C ARG A 369 7.67 -16.72 -16.80
N THR A 370 7.98 -16.33 -15.57
CA THR A 370 8.58 -17.23 -14.58
C THR A 370 7.62 -18.33 -14.16
N GLN A 371 6.34 -18.00 -13.93
CA GLN A 371 5.32 -19.01 -13.62
C GLN A 371 5.19 -20.06 -14.75
N LYS A 372 5.14 -19.63 -16.02
CA LYS A 372 5.11 -20.55 -17.17
C LYS A 372 6.33 -21.47 -17.22
N LYS A 373 7.53 -20.94 -16.94
CA LYS A 373 8.76 -21.75 -16.87
C LYS A 373 8.68 -22.82 -15.79
N TRP A 374 8.09 -22.53 -14.63
CA TRP A 374 7.90 -23.54 -13.57
C TRP A 374 6.84 -24.57 -13.95
N GLN A 375 5.76 -24.15 -14.61
CA GLN A 375 4.70 -25.04 -15.07
C GLN A 375 5.26 -26.11 -16.04
N HIS A 376 6.12 -25.72 -16.97
CA HIS A 376 6.78 -26.66 -17.89
C HIS A 376 7.76 -27.63 -17.23
N ARG A 377 8.27 -27.30 -16.03
CA ARG A 377 9.20 -28.16 -15.27
C ARG A 377 8.50 -29.02 -14.23
N TRP A 378 7.17 -28.93 -14.13
CA TRP A 378 6.42 -29.69 -13.16
C TRP A 378 6.43 -31.18 -13.50
N ASP A 379 6.66 -32.03 -12.51
CA ASP A 379 6.64 -33.49 -12.67
C ASP A 379 5.19 -33.97 -12.40
N PRO A 380 4.50 -34.56 -13.39
CA PRO A 380 3.13 -35.03 -13.20
C PRO A 380 2.98 -36.09 -12.11
N TYR A 381 4.07 -36.79 -11.74
CA TYR A 381 4.03 -37.93 -10.81
C TYR A 381 4.44 -37.57 -9.38
N GLY A 382 4.93 -36.35 -9.15
CA GLY A 382 5.40 -35.89 -7.84
C GLY A 382 4.43 -34.90 -7.19
N GLN A 383 3.73 -35.30 -6.13
CA GLN A 383 2.89 -34.39 -5.35
C GLN A 383 2.96 -34.74 -3.86
N CYS A 384 3.18 -33.74 -3.02
CA CYS A 384 3.02 -33.88 -1.58
C CYS A 384 2.59 -32.55 -0.94
N SER A 385 2.08 -32.66 0.29
CA SER A 385 1.70 -31.52 1.11
C SER A 385 2.91 -30.82 1.75
N TRP A 386 2.66 -29.61 2.24
CA TRP A 386 3.60 -28.82 3.03
C TRP A 386 3.35 -29.04 4.54
N PRO A 387 4.23 -29.76 5.27
CA PRO A 387 3.94 -30.21 6.64
C PRO A 387 3.54 -29.11 7.65
N PRO A 388 4.12 -27.90 7.63
CA PRO A 388 3.68 -26.83 8.53
C PRO A 388 2.23 -26.37 8.32
N GLU A 389 1.67 -26.56 7.12
CA GLU A 389 0.25 -26.30 6.86
C GLU A 389 -0.62 -27.46 7.34
N ASP A 390 -0.17 -28.70 7.14
CA ASP A 390 -0.84 -29.89 7.65
C ASP A 390 -1.00 -29.81 9.18
N GLU A 391 0.05 -29.43 9.89
CA GLU A 391 0.02 -29.23 11.35
C GLU A 391 -1.02 -28.16 11.76
N LYS A 392 -1.12 -27.04 11.03
CA LYS A 392 -2.12 -25.99 11.29
C LYS A 392 -3.54 -26.51 11.06
N ILE A 393 -3.76 -27.28 9.99
CA ILE A 393 -5.05 -27.89 9.66
C ILE A 393 -5.46 -28.90 10.73
N GLU A 394 -4.54 -29.76 11.18
CA GLU A 394 -4.81 -30.76 12.23
C GLU A 394 -5.03 -30.15 13.62
N ASN A 395 -4.32 -29.07 13.95
CA ASN A 395 -4.57 -28.30 15.17
C ASN A 395 -5.98 -27.69 15.17
N LEU A 396 -6.43 -27.13 14.03
CA LEU A 396 -7.79 -26.64 13.90
C LEU A 396 -8.82 -27.78 14.00
N ASN A 397 -8.58 -28.91 13.33
CA ASN A 397 -9.41 -30.11 13.39
C ASN A 397 -9.58 -30.58 14.84
N THR A 398 -8.49 -30.68 15.59
CA THR A 398 -8.50 -31.06 17.01
C THR A 398 -9.34 -30.08 17.84
N HIS A 399 -9.14 -28.77 17.67
CA HIS A 399 -9.92 -27.75 18.37
C HIS A 399 -11.43 -27.85 18.05
N VAL A 400 -11.80 -28.10 16.79
CA VAL A 400 -13.20 -28.31 16.39
C VAL A 400 -13.80 -29.57 17.00
N ARG A 401 -13.02 -30.66 17.14
CA ARG A 401 -13.48 -31.89 17.84
C ARG A 401 -13.81 -31.61 19.29
N GLU A 402 -12.94 -30.89 19.99
CA GLU A 402 -13.17 -30.50 21.39
C GLU A 402 -14.42 -29.64 21.54
N GLN A 403 -14.57 -28.61 20.70
CA GLN A 403 -15.79 -27.79 20.70
C GLN A 403 -17.05 -28.62 20.42
N THR A 404 -16.95 -29.59 19.52
CA THR A 404 -18.08 -30.48 19.21
C THR A 404 -18.46 -31.34 20.43
N LYS A 405 -17.47 -31.93 21.12
CA LYS A 405 -17.70 -32.72 22.33
C LYS A 405 -18.41 -31.90 23.42
N LEU A 406 -18.02 -30.64 23.59
CA LEU A 406 -18.67 -29.70 24.51
C LEU A 406 -20.12 -29.39 24.11
N LEU A 407 -20.40 -29.23 22.81
CA LEU A 407 -21.77 -29.01 22.34
C LEU A 407 -22.66 -30.25 22.56
N LEU A 408 -22.11 -31.45 22.35
CA LEU A 408 -22.81 -32.71 22.61
C LEU A 408 -23.12 -32.92 24.10
N SER A 409 -22.21 -32.55 24.99
CA SER A 409 -22.44 -32.68 26.43
C SER A 409 -23.48 -31.69 26.93
N HIS A 410 -23.48 -30.45 26.43
CA HIS A 410 -24.48 -29.44 26.79
C HIS A 410 -25.91 -29.82 26.38
N ASP A 411 -26.09 -30.50 25.24
CA ASP A 411 -27.41 -31.04 24.83
C ASP A 411 -27.96 -32.09 25.81
N LEU A 412 -27.08 -32.75 26.59
CA LEU A 412 -27.42 -33.77 27.57
C LEU A 412 -27.51 -33.22 29.00
N ALA A 413 -27.28 -31.92 29.20
CA ALA A 413 -27.28 -31.29 30.51
C ALA A 413 -28.63 -31.48 31.21
N ARG A 414 -28.57 -32.06 32.41
CA ARG A 414 -29.74 -32.24 33.27
C ARG A 414 -29.76 -31.15 34.31
N THR A 415 -30.96 -30.71 34.66
CA THR A 415 -31.16 -29.72 35.70
C THR A 415 -31.76 -30.42 36.91
N GLU A 416 -31.13 -30.23 38.07
CA GLU A 416 -31.57 -30.81 39.32
C GLU A 416 -31.62 -29.75 40.42
N LYS A 417 -32.47 -29.96 41.43
CA LYS A 417 -32.55 -29.08 42.59
C LYS A 417 -31.25 -29.14 43.39
N PHE A 418 -30.73 -27.97 43.75
CA PHE A 418 -29.55 -27.82 44.57
C PHE A 418 -29.78 -28.46 45.94
N THR A 419 -28.90 -29.38 46.31
CA THR A 419 -28.91 -30.05 47.61
C THR A 419 -27.61 -29.80 48.36
N SER A 420 -26.48 -30.26 47.83
CA SER A 420 -25.17 -30.18 48.50
C SER A 420 -23.99 -29.79 47.60
N SER A 421 -24.15 -29.84 46.27
CA SER A 421 -23.08 -29.52 45.32
C SER A 421 -23.60 -28.64 44.18
N VAL A 422 -22.74 -27.72 43.73
CA VAL A 422 -23.02 -26.83 42.59
C VAL A 422 -22.87 -27.57 41.25
N LYS A 423 -22.42 -28.84 41.27
CA LYS A 423 -22.18 -29.68 40.09
C LYS A 423 -21.39 -28.91 39.01
N ASP A 424 -21.92 -28.78 37.80
CA ASP A 424 -21.28 -28.08 36.67
C ASP A 424 -21.73 -26.61 36.54
N GLY A 425 -22.47 -26.09 37.51
CA GLY A 425 -22.89 -24.69 37.59
C GLY A 425 -24.39 -24.49 37.85
N ILE A 426 -24.79 -23.27 38.18
CA ILE A 426 -26.20 -22.92 38.46
C ILE A 426 -26.99 -22.81 37.15
N ASP A 427 -28.17 -23.44 37.10
CA ASP A 427 -29.14 -23.19 36.03
C ASP A 427 -29.98 -21.96 36.33
N ILE A 428 -29.48 -20.80 35.88
CA ILE A 428 -30.16 -19.52 36.03
C ILE A 428 -31.57 -19.56 35.43
N ARG A 429 -31.77 -20.22 34.29
CA ARG A 429 -33.07 -20.19 33.59
C ARG A 429 -34.11 -21.02 34.35
N ASP A 430 -33.73 -22.21 34.82
CA ASP A 430 -34.65 -23.06 35.57
C ASP A 430 -34.85 -22.59 37.02
N THR A 431 -33.81 -22.01 37.63
CA THR A 431 -33.90 -21.29 38.92
C THR A 431 -34.88 -20.11 38.83
N LEU A 432 -34.83 -19.32 37.75
CA LEU A 432 -35.78 -18.23 37.53
C LEU A 432 -37.21 -18.73 37.25
N ARG A 433 -37.37 -19.88 36.57
CA ARG A 433 -38.69 -20.49 36.36
C ARG A 433 -39.34 -20.93 37.66
N HIS A 434 -38.54 -21.45 38.59
CA HIS A 434 -38.99 -21.91 39.89
C HIS A 434 -38.70 -20.89 41.01
N TRP A 435 -38.52 -19.61 40.66
CA TRP A 435 -38.16 -18.57 41.63
C TRP A 435 -39.15 -18.46 42.80
N TYR A 436 -40.42 -18.78 42.54
CA TYR A 436 -41.50 -18.76 43.53
C TYR A 436 -41.36 -19.85 44.62
N THR A 437 -40.61 -20.93 44.39
CA THR A 437 -40.36 -21.95 45.42
C THR A 437 -39.15 -21.64 46.29
N GLY A 438 -38.33 -20.65 45.92
CA GLY A 438 -37.07 -20.30 46.59
C GLY A 438 -35.95 -21.32 46.37
N ASP A 439 -36.14 -22.29 45.47
CA ASP A 439 -35.19 -23.35 45.20
C ASP A 439 -34.18 -22.95 44.12
N ILE A 440 -32.90 -23.25 44.36
CA ILE A 440 -31.83 -23.07 43.38
C ILE A 440 -31.69 -24.37 42.58
N TYR A 441 -31.51 -24.26 41.27
CA TYR A 441 -31.29 -25.41 40.39
C TYR A 441 -29.86 -25.39 39.85
N VAL A 442 -29.24 -26.57 39.76
CA VAL A 442 -27.88 -26.79 39.28
C VAL A 442 -27.87 -27.72 38.08
N LYS A 443 -26.89 -27.52 37.21
CA LYS A 443 -26.67 -28.28 35.98
C LYS A 443 -25.71 -29.43 36.26
N GLU A 444 -26.07 -30.61 35.80
CA GLU A 444 -25.16 -31.73 35.66
C GLU A 444 -24.96 -32.00 34.17
N ILE A 445 -23.74 -31.87 33.72
CA ILE A 445 -23.30 -32.18 32.36
C ILE A 445 -22.71 -33.59 32.42
N PRO A 446 -23.44 -34.63 32.00
CA PRO A 446 -22.91 -35.98 32.03
C PRO A 446 -21.68 -36.08 31.10
N PRO A 447 -20.71 -36.96 31.42
CA PRO A 447 -19.54 -37.18 30.57
C PRO A 447 -20.01 -37.54 29.15
N SER A 448 -19.48 -36.83 28.16
CA SER A 448 -19.92 -36.93 26.77
C SER A 448 -19.79 -38.37 26.25
N ARG A 449 -20.93 -39.04 26.04
CA ARG A 449 -21.00 -40.32 25.32
C ARG A 449 -21.23 -40.06 23.83
N GLY A 450 -20.18 -39.66 23.14
CA GLY A 450 -20.21 -39.47 21.69
C GLY A 450 -18.83 -39.11 21.16
N GLN A 451 -18.26 -39.96 20.30
CA GLN A 451 -17.06 -39.61 19.55
C GLN A 451 -17.49 -38.94 18.24
N VAL A 452 -16.64 -38.05 17.75
CA VAL A 452 -16.81 -37.38 16.46
C VAL A 452 -15.58 -37.72 15.66
N GLU A 453 -15.76 -38.54 14.65
CA GLU A 453 -14.70 -39.05 13.79
C GLU A 453 -14.49 -38.15 12.57
N ILE A 454 -15.58 -37.63 12.00
CA ILE A 454 -15.55 -36.89 10.74
C ILE A 454 -15.94 -35.44 10.99
N ILE A 455 -15.10 -34.54 10.50
CA ILE A 455 -15.36 -33.10 10.44
C ILE A 455 -15.38 -32.68 8.98
N VAL A 456 -16.39 -31.90 8.61
CA VAL A 456 -16.50 -31.29 7.29
C VAL A 456 -16.41 -29.77 7.43
N PHE A 457 -15.41 -29.16 6.80
CA PHE A 457 -15.33 -27.72 6.62
C PHE A 457 -15.89 -27.34 5.25
N LEU A 458 -16.87 -26.44 5.24
CA LEU A 458 -17.42 -25.81 4.04
C LEU A 458 -17.11 -24.33 4.09
N PHE A 459 -16.02 -23.91 3.44
CA PHE A 459 -15.64 -22.50 3.34
C PHE A 459 -16.52 -21.77 2.34
N ASP A 460 -16.93 -22.46 1.27
CA ASP A 460 -17.89 -22.00 0.28
C ASP A 460 -19.11 -22.95 0.26
N PRO A 461 -20.28 -22.54 0.80
CA PRO A 461 -21.45 -23.42 0.90
C PRO A 461 -22.24 -23.54 -0.41
N GLU A 462 -21.83 -22.80 -1.44
CA GLU A 462 -22.37 -22.79 -2.81
C GLU A 462 -21.20 -22.67 -3.81
N PRO A 463 -20.37 -23.72 -3.92
CA PRO A 463 -19.18 -23.69 -4.75
C PRO A 463 -19.54 -23.70 -6.23
N GLU A 464 -18.95 -22.79 -7.00
CA GLU A 464 -18.98 -22.83 -8.46
C GLU A 464 -18.10 -23.97 -8.97
N PRO A 465 -18.64 -24.99 -9.69
CA PRO A 465 -17.86 -26.16 -10.10
C PRO A 465 -16.65 -25.84 -10.99
N HIS A 466 -16.76 -24.82 -11.83
CA HIS A 466 -15.67 -24.39 -12.70
C HIS A 466 -14.48 -23.79 -11.93
N LYS A 467 -14.74 -23.14 -10.80
CA LYS A 467 -13.72 -22.56 -9.94
C LYS A 467 -13.03 -23.61 -9.07
N TYR A 468 -13.79 -24.60 -8.61
CA TYR A 468 -13.34 -25.68 -7.75
C TYR A 468 -13.23 -27.00 -8.53
N ASN A 469 -12.42 -26.97 -9.58
CA ASN A 469 -12.25 -28.08 -10.52
C ASN A 469 -11.29 -29.18 -10.01
N TRP A 470 -10.49 -28.91 -8.98
CA TRP A 470 -9.55 -29.88 -8.43
C TRP A 470 -10.14 -30.59 -7.20
N CYS A 471 -10.36 -31.89 -7.35
CA CYS A 471 -11.02 -32.73 -6.35
C CYS A 471 -10.20 -33.99 -6.08
N GLN A 472 -9.82 -34.21 -4.82
CA GLN A 472 -8.96 -35.35 -4.48
C GLN A 472 -9.22 -35.91 -3.07
N THR A 473 -8.77 -37.15 -2.85
CA THR A 473 -8.59 -37.78 -1.54
C THR A 473 -7.10 -37.93 -1.29
N TRP A 474 -6.59 -37.30 -0.24
CA TRP A 474 -5.24 -37.44 0.28
C TRP A 474 -5.23 -38.38 1.49
N TYR A 475 -4.23 -39.25 1.52
CA TYR A 475 -4.02 -40.21 2.59
C TYR A 475 -2.96 -39.69 3.54
N ALA A 476 -3.17 -39.92 4.83
CA ALA A 476 -2.22 -39.56 5.88
C ALA A 476 -0.85 -40.19 5.63
N GLU A 477 0.22 -39.38 5.63
CA GLU A 477 1.61 -39.84 5.67
C GLU A 477 2.00 -40.28 7.10
N HIS A 478 1.37 -39.68 8.11
CA HIS A 478 1.67 -39.91 9.54
C HIS A 478 0.42 -40.31 10.34
N ASN A 479 0.60 -41.06 11.44
CA ASN A 479 -0.53 -41.54 12.27
C ASN A 479 -1.33 -40.42 12.94
N GLU A 480 -0.76 -39.23 13.05
CA GLU A 480 -1.37 -38.04 13.66
C GLU A 480 -2.20 -37.23 12.66
N GLU A 481 -2.13 -37.56 11.37
CA GLU A 481 -2.85 -36.87 10.29
C GLU A 481 -4.22 -37.52 10.02
N SER A 482 -5.14 -36.72 9.52
CA SER A 482 -6.45 -37.17 9.07
C SER A 482 -6.40 -37.64 7.62
N THR A 483 -7.27 -38.57 7.25
CA THR A 483 -7.56 -38.80 5.82
C THR A 483 -8.41 -37.62 5.32
N LEU A 484 -7.93 -36.94 4.28
CA LEU A 484 -8.46 -35.67 3.80
C LEU A 484 -9.10 -35.84 2.43
N CYS A 485 -10.37 -35.46 2.28
CA CYS A 485 -11.02 -35.33 0.98
C CYS A 485 -11.41 -33.88 0.77
N PHE A 486 -11.21 -33.32 -0.42
CA PHE A 486 -11.49 -31.91 -0.64
C PHE A 486 -11.84 -31.59 -2.09
N TYR A 487 -12.44 -30.42 -2.26
CA TYR A 487 -12.52 -29.71 -3.54
C TYR A 487 -11.86 -28.33 -3.37
N ALA A 488 -11.03 -27.96 -4.33
CA ALA A 488 -10.16 -26.79 -4.28
C ALA A 488 -9.93 -26.21 -5.69
N THR A 489 -9.32 -25.03 -5.76
CA THR A 489 -8.90 -24.41 -7.03
C THR A 489 -7.70 -25.17 -7.62
N GLU A 490 -7.53 -25.14 -8.94
CA GLU A 490 -6.36 -25.74 -9.60
C GLU A 490 -5.05 -25.11 -9.12
N TYR A 491 -4.15 -25.91 -8.54
CA TYR A 491 -2.88 -25.42 -7.97
C TYR A 491 -1.88 -25.01 -9.05
N MET A 492 -2.02 -25.54 -10.27
CA MET A 492 -1.19 -25.19 -11.41
C MET A 492 -1.50 -23.82 -12.00
N GLU A 493 -2.65 -23.23 -11.66
CA GLU A 493 -2.98 -21.85 -12.08
C GLU A 493 -2.21 -20.79 -11.28
N GLN A 494 -1.67 -21.14 -10.11
CA GLN A 494 -1.00 -20.20 -9.21
C GLN A 494 0.30 -20.78 -8.65
N LEU A 495 1.36 -20.73 -9.46
CA LEU A 495 2.69 -21.16 -9.05
C LEU A 495 3.43 -20.02 -8.36
N ILE A 496 3.75 -20.19 -7.07
CA ILE A 496 4.43 -19.17 -6.25
C ILE A 496 5.95 -19.39 -6.16
N GLY A 497 6.41 -20.59 -6.55
CA GLY A 497 7.81 -20.95 -6.53
C GLY A 497 8.10 -22.15 -7.45
N PRO A 498 9.39 -22.49 -7.66
CA PRO A 498 9.77 -23.65 -8.46
C PRO A 498 9.24 -24.93 -7.80
N GLY A 499 8.26 -25.57 -8.44
CA GLY A 499 7.59 -26.76 -7.93
C GLY A 499 6.69 -26.53 -6.73
N ILE A 500 6.18 -25.31 -6.55
CA ILE A 500 5.25 -24.94 -5.47
C ILE A 500 4.01 -24.30 -6.09
N GLY A 501 2.88 -25.00 -6.03
CA GLY A 501 1.57 -24.52 -6.44
C GLY A 501 0.73 -24.12 -5.24
N GLN A 502 0.01 -23.01 -5.32
CA GLN A 502 -0.91 -22.56 -4.30
C GLN A 502 -2.35 -22.93 -4.70
N SER A 503 -3.10 -23.48 -3.76
CA SER A 503 -4.53 -23.78 -3.93
C SER A 503 -5.35 -23.25 -2.76
N THR A 504 -6.66 -23.11 -2.99
CA THR A 504 -7.63 -22.63 -2.00
C THR A 504 -8.78 -23.64 -1.89
N TYR A 505 -9.00 -24.18 -0.69
CA TYR A 505 -10.13 -25.04 -0.39
C TYR A 505 -11.46 -24.30 -0.59
N GLY A 506 -12.39 -24.97 -1.27
CA GLY A 506 -13.82 -24.65 -1.20
C GLY A 506 -14.48 -25.40 -0.04
N GLY A 507 -14.06 -26.65 0.18
CA GLY A 507 -14.44 -27.44 1.34
C GLY A 507 -13.59 -28.71 1.47
N CYS A 508 -13.48 -29.22 2.69
CA CYS A 508 -12.74 -30.42 2.99
C CYS A 508 -13.42 -31.27 4.08
N MET A 509 -13.24 -32.59 3.98
CA MET A 509 -13.67 -33.60 4.93
C MET A 509 -12.42 -34.24 5.53
N MET A 510 -12.36 -34.31 6.85
CA MET A 510 -11.25 -34.87 7.62
C MET A 510 -11.73 -36.03 8.47
N ILE A 511 -11.13 -37.21 8.28
CA ILE A 511 -11.42 -38.43 9.03
C ILE A 511 -10.28 -38.73 9.98
N TYR A 512 -10.58 -38.76 11.29
CA TYR A 512 -9.62 -39.11 12.33
C TYR A 512 -10.25 -40.07 13.37
N PRO A 513 -9.59 -41.19 13.74
CA PRO A 513 -8.27 -41.65 13.27
C PRO A 513 -8.23 -41.96 11.76
N PRO A 514 -7.07 -41.84 11.08
CA PRO A 514 -6.98 -42.00 9.62
C PRO A 514 -7.35 -43.40 9.18
N ARG A 515 -8.01 -43.52 8.02
CA ARG A 515 -8.46 -44.79 7.44
C ARG A 515 -8.45 -44.73 5.92
N PRO A 516 -8.04 -45.81 5.23
CA PRO A 516 -8.09 -45.84 3.78
C PRO A 516 -9.55 -45.89 3.30
N ILE A 517 -9.96 -44.88 2.55
CA ILE A 517 -11.25 -44.83 1.84
C ILE A 517 -11.01 -44.65 0.34
N PRO A 518 -11.86 -45.21 -0.54
CA PRO A 518 -11.76 -44.95 -1.97
C PRO A 518 -11.89 -43.46 -2.30
N ASN A 519 -11.43 -43.06 -3.50
CA ASN A 519 -11.63 -41.70 -3.97
C ASN A 519 -13.13 -41.40 -4.10
N ILE A 520 -13.65 -40.55 -3.20
CA ILE A 520 -15.08 -40.23 -3.10
C ILE A 520 -15.62 -39.58 -4.37
N TRP A 521 -14.76 -38.91 -5.14
CA TRP A 521 -15.16 -38.17 -6.34
C TRP A 521 -15.50 -39.09 -7.51
N GLN A 522 -14.92 -40.30 -7.53
CA GLN A 522 -15.12 -41.31 -8.58
C GLN A 522 -15.99 -42.48 -8.10
N ASP A 523 -16.41 -42.48 -6.84
CA ASP A 523 -17.17 -43.57 -6.25
C ASP A 523 -18.63 -43.56 -6.72
N PRO A 524 -19.12 -44.60 -7.43
CA PRO A 524 -20.49 -44.65 -7.95
C PRO A 524 -21.55 -44.78 -6.84
N ARG A 525 -21.15 -45.08 -5.60
CA ARG A 525 -22.08 -45.18 -4.46
C ARG A 525 -22.66 -43.83 -4.08
N PHE A 526 -21.98 -42.72 -4.39
CA PHE A 526 -22.40 -41.35 -4.10
C PHE A 526 -23.08 -40.70 -5.32
N HIS A 527 -24.34 -41.08 -5.54
CA HIS A 527 -25.15 -40.64 -6.69
C HIS A 527 -26.33 -39.75 -6.28
N ILE A 528 -26.54 -39.53 -4.98
CA ILE A 528 -27.65 -38.70 -4.47
C ILE A 528 -27.27 -37.22 -4.52
N SER A 529 -25.99 -36.91 -4.35
CA SER A 529 -25.44 -35.56 -4.40
C SER A 529 -25.34 -35.02 -5.83
N GLU A 530 -25.78 -33.78 -6.02
CA GLU A 530 -25.69 -33.05 -7.29
C GLU A 530 -24.51 -32.06 -7.29
N THR A 531 -24.15 -31.56 -6.11
CA THR A 531 -23.19 -30.47 -5.90
C THR A 531 -21.94 -30.96 -5.17
N LEU A 532 -20.83 -30.21 -5.25
CA LEU A 532 -19.54 -30.59 -4.64
C LEU A 532 -19.65 -30.70 -3.11
N GLU A 533 -20.32 -29.75 -2.48
CA GLU A 533 -20.55 -29.75 -1.04
C GLU A 533 -21.47 -30.89 -0.59
N GLU A 534 -22.50 -31.23 -1.38
CA GLU A 534 -23.38 -32.36 -1.09
C GLU A 534 -22.63 -33.69 -1.21
N LYS A 535 -21.74 -33.82 -2.20
CA LYS A 535 -20.95 -35.05 -2.41
C LYS A 535 -19.95 -35.27 -1.27
N LEU A 536 -19.33 -34.19 -0.82
CA LEU A 536 -18.45 -34.21 0.35
C LEU A 536 -19.22 -34.60 1.63
N LEU A 537 -20.44 -34.07 1.82
CA LEU A 537 -21.31 -34.42 2.94
C LEU A 537 -21.85 -35.86 2.85
N GLU A 538 -22.23 -36.33 1.67
CA GLU A 538 -22.69 -37.70 1.42
C GLU A 538 -21.60 -38.71 1.81
N ALA A 539 -20.37 -38.47 1.35
CA ALA A 539 -19.20 -39.26 1.72
C ALA A 539 -18.98 -39.25 3.25
N ALA A 540 -19.08 -38.08 3.88
CA ALA A 540 -18.94 -37.96 5.34
C ALA A 540 -20.00 -38.77 6.09
N PHE A 541 -21.25 -38.74 5.64
CA PHE A 541 -22.33 -39.47 6.30
C PHE A 541 -22.24 -40.99 6.07
N TYR A 542 -21.78 -41.41 4.89
CA TYR A 542 -21.61 -42.83 4.58
C TYR A 542 -20.42 -43.47 5.31
N HIS A 543 -19.30 -42.75 5.43
CA HIS A 543 -18.08 -43.27 6.06
C HIS A 543 -18.06 -43.13 7.59
N SER A 544 -18.95 -42.33 8.17
CA SER A 544 -19.04 -42.15 9.62
C SER A 544 -19.47 -43.43 10.32
N LYS A 545 -18.66 -43.91 11.28
CA LYS A 545 -19.08 -44.97 12.23
C LYS A 545 -19.90 -44.45 13.40
N GLU A 546 -19.86 -43.13 13.62
CA GLU A 546 -20.55 -42.44 14.69
C GLU A 546 -21.87 -41.83 14.21
N LYS A 547 -22.82 -41.62 15.12
CA LYS A 547 -24.13 -41.01 14.79
C LYS A 547 -24.05 -39.51 14.51
N ASN A 548 -22.91 -38.88 14.82
CA ASN A 548 -22.75 -37.44 14.77
C ASN A 548 -21.60 -37.07 13.82
N VAL A 549 -21.88 -36.14 12.89
CA VAL A 549 -20.86 -35.54 12.02
C VAL A 549 -20.88 -34.03 12.22
N THR A 550 -19.70 -33.44 12.44
CA THR A 550 -19.58 -31.99 12.58
C THR A 550 -19.45 -31.34 11.22
N VAL A 551 -20.24 -30.30 11.00
CA VAL A 551 -20.17 -29.44 9.81
C VAL A 551 -19.85 -28.03 10.26
N VAL A 552 -18.72 -27.52 9.80
CA VAL A 552 -18.27 -26.14 10.01
C VAL A 552 -18.57 -25.34 8.75
N SER A 553 -19.50 -24.38 8.82
CA SER A 553 -19.95 -23.64 7.64
C SER A 553 -20.41 -22.22 7.99
N PRO A 554 -20.34 -21.26 7.04
CA PRO A 554 -20.79 -19.88 7.29
C PRO A 554 -22.31 -19.78 7.44
N CYS A 555 -23.08 -20.62 6.75
CA CYS A 555 -24.53 -20.72 6.85
C CYS A 555 -24.95 -21.92 7.71
N ALA A 556 -26.18 -21.88 8.25
CA ALA A 556 -26.77 -23.04 8.92
C ALA A 556 -27.02 -24.21 7.94
N PRO A 557 -27.08 -25.48 8.40
CA PRO A 557 -27.27 -26.62 7.52
C PRO A 557 -28.56 -26.53 6.72
N LYS A 558 -28.42 -26.54 5.38
CA LYS A 558 -29.52 -26.47 4.42
C LYS A 558 -30.50 -27.64 4.60
N ILE A 559 -31.76 -27.46 4.17
CA ILE A 559 -32.79 -28.51 4.25
C ILE A 559 -32.33 -29.77 3.50
N LYS A 560 -31.70 -29.61 2.32
CA LYS A 560 -31.12 -30.72 1.54
C LYS A 560 -30.09 -31.50 2.36
N TRP A 561 -29.13 -30.83 3.01
CA TRP A 561 -28.11 -31.47 3.85
C TRP A 561 -28.73 -32.26 5.01
N ARG A 562 -29.77 -31.71 5.67
CA ARG A 562 -30.47 -32.40 6.76
C ARG A 562 -31.25 -33.63 6.26
N ARG A 563 -31.85 -33.56 5.06
CA ARG A 563 -32.53 -34.71 4.44
C ARG A 563 -31.52 -35.81 4.09
N LEU A 564 -30.37 -35.42 3.54
CA LEU A 564 -29.27 -36.33 3.23
C LEU A 564 -28.78 -37.03 4.50
N ALA A 565 -28.47 -36.28 5.56
CA ALA A 565 -28.03 -36.83 6.84
C ALA A 565 -29.05 -37.80 7.46
N ARG A 566 -30.35 -37.49 7.39
CA ARG A 566 -31.42 -38.39 7.87
C ARG A 566 -31.45 -39.72 7.12
N LYS A 567 -31.15 -39.73 5.82
CA LYS A 567 -31.12 -40.97 5.01
C LYS A 567 -30.03 -41.94 5.47
N TYR A 568 -28.91 -41.41 5.96
CA TYR A 568 -27.81 -42.18 6.55
C TYR A 568 -27.92 -42.37 8.06
N GLY A 569 -28.99 -41.87 8.71
CA GLY A 569 -29.15 -41.96 10.16
C GLY A 569 -28.17 -41.08 10.96
N ILE A 570 -27.62 -40.04 10.35
CA ILE A 570 -26.61 -39.14 10.94
C ILE A 570 -27.25 -37.83 11.43
N LYS A 571 -26.82 -37.34 12.61
CA LYS A 571 -27.12 -36.00 13.14
C LYS A 571 -25.97 -35.05 12.78
N ILE A 572 -26.31 -33.91 12.16
CA ILE A 572 -25.35 -32.84 11.88
C ILE A 572 -25.18 -31.97 13.13
N ILE A 573 -23.94 -31.79 13.57
CA ILE A 573 -23.57 -30.78 14.57
C ILE A 573 -22.99 -29.58 13.84
N HIS A 574 -23.70 -28.45 13.86
CA HIS A 574 -23.25 -27.25 13.15
C HIS A 574 -22.41 -26.36 14.06
N ILE A 575 -21.22 -26.00 13.58
CA ILE A 575 -20.39 -24.96 14.17
C ILE A 575 -20.28 -23.81 13.16
N PRO A 576 -20.81 -22.62 13.48
CA PRO A 576 -20.70 -21.47 12.60
C PRO A 576 -19.24 -21.06 12.37
N LEU A 577 -18.84 -20.87 11.12
CA LEU A 577 -17.47 -20.48 10.74
C LEU A 577 -17.02 -19.18 11.45
N LYS A 578 -17.95 -18.26 11.71
CA LYS A 578 -17.74 -17.00 12.47
C LYS A 578 -17.25 -17.17 13.92
N ARG A 579 -17.21 -18.40 14.46
CA ARG A 579 -16.59 -18.67 15.77
C ARG A 579 -15.06 -18.66 15.71
N PHE A 580 -14.48 -18.77 14.52
CA PHE A 580 -13.04 -18.75 14.31
C PHE A 580 -12.60 -17.37 13.79
N SER A 581 -11.33 -17.02 14.04
CA SER A 581 -10.79 -15.77 13.51
C SER A 581 -10.68 -15.85 11.98
N ASN A 582 -10.97 -14.74 11.30
CA ASN A 582 -10.84 -14.64 9.83
C ASN A 582 -9.44 -15.01 9.34
N GLN A 583 -8.40 -14.69 10.12
CA GLN A 583 -7.02 -15.02 9.77
C GLN A 583 -6.76 -16.52 9.87
N THR A 584 -7.27 -17.19 10.92
CA THR A 584 -7.17 -18.65 11.05
C THR A 584 -7.87 -19.34 9.89
N ILE A 585 -9.07 -18.87 9.52
CA ILE A 585 -9.84 -19.42 8.40
C ILE A 585 -9.06 -19.26 7.08
N GLU A 586 -8.57 -18.07 6.77
CA GLU A 586 -7.87 -17.83 5.50
C GLU A 586 -6.55 -18.62 5.42
N LYS A 587 -5.84 -18.75 6.55
CA LYS A 587 -4.61 -19.57 6.64
C LYS A 587 -4.86 -21.06 6.40
N VAL A 588 -5.96 -21.61 6.92
CA VAL A 588 -6.30 -23.03 6.73
C VAL A 588 -6.93 -23.27 5.36
N ARG A 589 -7.62 -22.27 4.81
CA ARG A 589 -8.25 -22.36 3.50
C ARG A 589 -7.22 -22.39 2.36
N ARG A 590 -6.06 -21.75 2.54
CA ARG A 590 -4.97 -21.74 1.56
C ARG A 590 -3.96 -22.82 1.92
N PHE A 591 -3.52 -23.57 0.92
CA PHE A 591 -2.51 -24.59 1.09
C PHE A 591 -1.64 -24.71 -0.15
N HIS A 592 -0.47 -25.33 0.02
CA HIS A 592 0.51 -25.48 -1.05
C HIS A 592 0.75 -26.95 -1.41
N VAL A 593 0.78 -27.19 -2.72
CA VAL A 593 1.14 -28.47 -3.32
C VAL A 593 2.60 -28.39 -3.75
N LEU A 594 3.40 -29.34 -3.30
CA LEU A 594 4.81 -29.44 -3.62
C LEU A 594 5.04 -30.53 -4.66
N ASN A 595 5.83 -30.22 -5.69
CA ASN A 595 6.29 -31.14 -6.72
C ASN A 595 7.39 -32.10 -6.22
N GLY A 596 7.22 -32.69 -5.03
CA GLY A 596 8.14 -33.66 -4.42
C GLY A 596 8.70 -33.25 -3.05
N LYS A 597 9.13 -34.25 -2.27
CA LYS A 597 9.61 -34.07 -0.88
C LYS A 597 10.89 -33.23 -0.78
N ASN A 598 11.73 -33.23 -1.81
CA ASN A 598 12.95 -32.40 -1.89
C ASN A 598 12.63 -30.89 -1.82
N ILE A 599 11.46 -30.48 -2.28
CA ILE A 599 11.02 -29.08 -2.30
C ILE A 599 10.77 -28.54 -0.89
N ARG A 600 10.43 -29.43 0.06
CA ARG A 600 10.24 -29.08 1.49
C ARG A 600 11.45 -28.33 2.07
N SER A 601 12.66 -28.58 1.56
CA SER A 601 13.89 -27.92 2.02
C SER A 601 13.96 -26.41 1.75
N TYR A 602 13.24 -25.91 0.74
CA TYR A 602 13.27 -24.49 0.36
C TYR A 602 11.88 -23.85 0.19
N ALA A 603 10.80 -24.61 0.37
CA ALA A 603 9.42 -24.13 0.21
C ALA A 603 9.11 -22.91 1.09
N GLN A 604 9.64 -22.88 2.32
CA GLN A 604 9.50 -21.75 3.25
C GLN A 604 10.01 -20.41 2.71
N ARG A 605 10.91 -20.41 1.72
CA ARG A 605 11.40 -19.15 1.11
C ARG A 605 10.32 -18.46 0.28
N PHE A 606 9.39 -19.23 -0.28
CA PHE A 606 8.33 -18.80 -1.19
C PHE A 606 6.96 -18.76 -0.53
N ILE A 607 6.66 -19.70 0.36
CA ILE A 607 5.41 -19.73 1.11
C ILE A 607 5.45 -18.64 2.18
N GLN A 608 4.64 -17.59 1.99
CA GLN A 608 4.56 -16.45 2.89
C GLN A 608 3.37 -16.64 3.86
N ASP A 609 3.60 -16.43 5.16
CA ASP A 609 2.52 -16.37 6.14
C ASP A 609 1.75 -15.05 5.97
N LEU A 610 0.45 -15.14 5.64
CA LEU A 610 -0.48 -14.00 5.51
C LEU A 610 -1.06 -13.51 6.84
#